data_AF-A0AA46AGR6-F1
#
_entry.id   AF-A0AA46AGR6-F1
#
_cell.length_a   1.000
_cell.length_b   1.000
_cell.length_c   1.000
_cell.angle_alpha   90.00
_cell.angle_beta   90.00
_cell.angle_gamma   90.00
#
_symmetry.space_group_name_H-M   'P 1'
#
loop_
_entity.id
_entity.type
_entity.pdbx_description
1 polymer ?
#
loop_
_entity_poly.entity_id
_entity_poly.type
_entity_poly.pdbx_seq_one_letter_code
_entity_poly.pdbx_strand_id
1 'polypeptide(L)'
;MQNKTEKLVRFLKENRPSDLNADVVWEFVVMLVQDEGLTIRDLIVEYYLYTSTRDCGSQGIRIRSNYDGTTSAGVGSRKYTCDEEIFVQHWKKTMDAYISMYHLN
;
A
#
# COMPACT_ATOMS: atom_id res chain seq x y z
N MET A 1 -16.47 -9.28 -9.72
CA MET A 1 -15.64 -8.61 -8.69
C MET A 1 -14.15 -8.86 -8.90
N GLN A 2 -13.70 -10.11 -9.09
CA GLN A 2 -12.28 -10.48 -9.33
C GLN A 2 -11.54 -9.60 -10.37
N ASN A 3 -12.17 -9.27 -11.49
CA ASN A 3 -11.55 -8.44 -12.54
C ASN A 3 -11.09 -7.05 -12.05
N LYS A 4 -11.80 -6.41 -11.10
CA LYS A 4 -11.41 -5.09 -10.58
C LYS A 4 -10.19 -5.17 -9.65
N THR A 5 -10.19 -6.13 -8.73
CA THR A 5 -9.07 -6.40 -7.82
C THR A 5 -7.83 -6.82 -8.60
N GLU A 6 -7.96 -7.73 -9.57
CA GLU A 6 -6.83 -8.17 -10.42
C GLU A 6 -6.24 -7.01 -11.23
N LYS A 7 -7.08 -6.11 -11.77
CA LYS A 7 -6.61 -4.90 -12.45
C LYS A 7 -5.85 -3.97 -11.51
N LEU A 8 -6.36 -3.76 -10.29
CA LEU A 8 -5.68 -2.97 -9.29
C LEU A 8 -4.34 -3.59 -8.92
N VAL A 9 -4.30 -4.87 -8.54
CA VAL A 9 -3.06 -5.60 -8.18
C VAL A 9 -2.01 -5.49 -9.28
N ARG A 10 -2.39 -5.73 -10.54
CA ARG A 10 -1.46 -5.58 -11.68
C ARG A 10 -0.93 -4.16 -11.79
N PHE A 11 -1.79 -3.15 -11.69
CA PHE A 11 -1.36 -1.76 -11.74
C PHE A 11 -0.37 -1.41 -10.61
N LEU A 12 -0.63 -1.86 -9.37
CA LEU A 12 0.27 -1.63 -8.23
C LEU A 12 1.63 -2.32 -8.43
N LYS A 13 1.66 -3.50 -9.05
CA LYS A 13 2.91 -4.23 -9.40
C LYS A 13 3.70 -3.57 -10.53
N GLU A 14 3.03 -2.88 -11.45
CA GLU A 14 3.67 -2.12 -12.53
C GLU A 14 4.18 -0.75 -12.05
N ASN A 15 3.59 -0.20 -10.98
CA ASN A 15 3.93 1.09 -10.41
C ASN A 15 4.64 0.92 -9.05
N ARG A 16 5.77 0.22 -9.03
CA ARG A 16 6.60 0.02 -7.84
C ARG A 16 7.45 1.25 -7.52
N PRO A 17 7.79 1.51 -6.24
CA PRO A 17 8.73 2.57 -5.91
C PRO A 17 10.14 2.21 -6.37
N SER A 18 10.94 3.24 -6.72
CA SER A 18 12.34 3.05 -7.12
C SER A 18 13.28 2.79 -5.94
N ASP A 19 12.89 3.20 -4.73
CA ASP A 19 13.64 2.90 -3.50
C ASP A 19 13.44 1.43 -3.12
N LEU A 20 14.54 0.69 -2.93
CA LEU A 20 14.52 -0.75 -2.68
C LEU A 20 13.81 -1.12 -1.37
N ASN A 21 13.96 -0.31 -0.32
CA ASN A 21 13.32 -0.60 0.96
C ASN A 21 11.82 -0.31 0.89
N ALA A 22 11.45 0.81 0.28
CA ALA A 22 10.05 1.14 0.01
C ALA A 22 9.39 0.10 -0.89
N ASP A 23 10.12 -0.49 -1.84
CA ASP A 23 9.63 -1.54 -2.73
C ASP A 23 9.28 -2.83 -1.96
N VAL A 24 10.14 -3.24 -1.04
CA VAL A 24 9.86 -4.39 -0.15
C VAL A 24 8.66 -4.11 0.75
N VAL A 25 8.54 -2.90 1.30
CA VAL A 25 7.38 -2.51 2.13
C VAL A 25 6.10 -2.43 1.27
N TRP A 26 6.20 -1.94 0.03
CA TRP A 26 5.10 -1.83 -0.92
C TRP A 26 4.49 -3.18 -1.30
N GLU A 27 5.29 -4.25 -1.38
CA GLU A 27 4.78 -5.61 -1.60
C GLU A 27 3.72 -6.01 -0.57
N PHE A 28 3.81 -5.53 0.68
CA PHE A 28 2.79 -5.81 1.69
C PHE A 28 1.47 -5.07 1.42
N VAL A 29 1.51 -3.87 0.82
CA VAL A 29 0.30 -3.18 0.34
C VAL A 29 -0.35 -3.99 -0.78
N VAL A 30 0.46 -4.48 -1.74
CA VAL A 30 -0.03 -5.31 -2.84
C VAL A 30 -0.63 -6.63 -2.34
N MET A 31 0.05 -7.29 -1.40
CA MET A 31 -0.46 -8.50 -0.75
C MET A 31 -1.76 -8.24 0.00
N LEU A 32 -1.86 -7.14 0.75
CA LEU A 32 -3.09 -6.77 1.47
C LEU A 32 -4.27 -6.62 0.50
N VAL A 33 -4.05 -5.94 -0.64
CA VAL A 33 -5.07 -5.79 -1.68
C VAL A 33 -5.47 -7.14 -2.27
N GLN A 34 -4.50 -8.02 -2.50
CA GLN A 34 -4.73 -9.34 -3.08
C GLN A 34 -5.47 -10.29 -2.11
N ASP A 35 -5.05 -10.35 -0.85
CA ASP A 35 -5.54 -11.30 0.16
C ASP A 35 -6.92 -10.89 0.69
N GLU A 36 -7.15 -9.60 0.94
CA GLU A 36 -8.42 -9.07 1.44
C GLU A 36 -9.39 -8.69 0.30
N GLY A 37 -8.96 -8.82 -0.96
CA GLY A 37 -9.79 -8.52 -2.13
C GLY A 37 -10.13 -7.03 -2.28
N LEU A 38 -9.27 -6.13 -1.78
CA LEU A 38 -9.55 -4.70 -1.70
C LEU A 38 -9.82 -4.07 -3.07
N THR A 39 -10.76 -3.13 -3.10
CA THR A 39 -10.94 -2.20 -4.21
C THR A 39 -10.05 -0.98 -4.04
N ILE A 40 -9.99 -0.11 -5.07
CA ILE A 40 -9.27 1.17 -4.95
C ILE A 40 -9.85 2.03 -3.82
N ARG A 41 -11.17 1.97 -3.58
CA ARG A 41 -11.81 2.73 -2.49
C ARG A 41 -11.32 2.23 -1.14
N ASP A 42 -11.21 0.93 -0.97
CA ASP A 42 -10.72 0.34 0.28
C ASP A 42 -9.24 0.66 0.49
N LEU A 43 -8.43 0.60 -0.59
CA LEU A 43 -7.02 1.00 -0.52
C LEU A 43 -6.83 2.47 -0.14
N ILE A 44 -7.71 3.37 -0.60
CA ILE A 44 -7.73 4.77 -0.16
C ILE A 44 -8.07 4.88 1.33
N VAL A 45 -9.01 4.07 1.82
CA VAL A 45 -9.34 4.02 3.25
C VAL A 45 -8.14 3.54 4.06
N GLU A 46 -7.43 2.49 3.64
CA GLU A 46 -6.20 2.01 4.28
C GLU A 46 -5.11 3.10 4.33
N TYR A 47 -4.94 3.86 3.25
CA TYR A 47 -4.01 5.00 3.23
C TYR A 47 -4.40 6.09 4.24
N TYR A 48 -5.69 6.43 4.33
CA TYR A 48 -6.16 7.40 5.32
C TYR A 48 -6.04 6.88 6.75
N LEU A 49 -6.31 5.60 6.98
CA LEU A 49 -6.15 4.97 8.27
C LEU A 49 -4.67 4.99 8.70
N TYR A 50 -3.77 4.63 7.79
CA TYR A 50 -2.33 4.71 8.00
C TYR A 50 -1.87 6.12 8.36
N THR A 51 -2.22 7.13 7.55
CA THR A 51 -1.75 8.51 7.74
C THR A 51 -2.35 9.17 8.99
N SER A 52 -3.54 8.75 9.44
CA SER A 52 -4.20 9.31 10.63
C SER A 52 -3.85 8.59 11.93
N THR A 53 -3.72 7.25 11.90
CA THR A 53 -3.52 6.42 13.10
C THR A 53 -2.11 5.84 13.20
N ARG A 54 -1.28 6.01 12.17
CA ARG A 54 0.06 5.44 12.03
C ARG A 54 0.07 3.90 11.94
N ASP A 55 -1.08 3.28 11.66
CA ASP A 55 -1.25 1.82 11.59
C ASP A 55 -2.36 1.46 10.59
N CYS A 56 -2.17 0.40 9.80
CA CYS A 56 -3.19 -0.14 8.91
C CYS A 56 -2.92 -1.60 8.53
N GLY A 57 -3.85 -2.21 7.78
CA GLY A 57 -3.77 -3.59 7.33
C GLY A 57 -4.78 -4.53 7.99
N SER A 58 -4.44 -5.82 8.03
CA SER A 58 -5.31 -6.90 8.50
C SER A 58 -4.64 -7.77 9.58
N GLN A 59 -5.31 -8.86 9.98
CA GLN A 59 -4.72 -9.81 10.94
C GLN A 59 -3.43 -10.45 10.42
N GLY A 60 -3.26 -10.59 9.10
CA GLY A 60 -2.09 -11.20 8.47
C GLY A 60 -0.98 -10.21 8.12
N ILE A 61 -1.34 -9.00 7.69
CA ILE A 61 -0.41 -7.99 7.17
C ILE A 61 -0.61 -6.71 7.96
N ARG A 62 0.45 -6.21 8.59
CA ARG A 62 0.39 -4.95 9.34
C ARG A 62 1.44 -3.97 8.83
N ILE A 63 1.02 -2.74 8.56
CA ILE A 63 1.86 -1.62 8.09
C ILE A 63 1.76 -0.52 9.14
N ARG A 64 2.89 -0.09 9.70
CA ARG A 64 2.91 0.80 10.86
C ARG A 64 4.04 1.81 10.74
N SER A 65 3.72 3.09 10.95
CA SER A 65 4.72 4.14 11.12
C SER A 65 5.32 4.07 12.52
N ASN A 66 6.63 4.25 12.56
CA ASN A 66 7.40 4.45 13.76
C ASN A 66 7.62 5.96 13.96
N TYR A 67 7.68 6.40 15.21
CA TYR A 67 7.90 7.83 15.55
C TYR A 67 9.28 8.38 15.12
N ASP A 68 10.14 7.55 14.55
CA ASP A 68 11.46 7.91 14.03
C ASP A 68 11.46 8.24 12.52
N GLY A 69 10.28 8.27 11.88
CA GLY A 69 10.16 8.55 10.45
C GLY A 69 10.32 7.32 9.55
N THR A 70 10.34 6.12 10.13
CA THR A 70 10.36 4.87 9.36
C THR A 70 8.98 4.21 9.33
N THR A 71 8.68 3.49 8.26
CA THR A 71 7.52 2.60 8.18
C THR A 71 7.99 1.17 8.30
N SER A 72 7.30 0.35 9.10
CA SER A 72 7.50 -1.09 9.15
C SER A 72 6.31 -1.84 8.57
N ALA A 73 6.56 -2.88 7.79
CA ALA A 73 5.51 -3.78 7.29
C ALA A 73 5.95 -5.24 7.35
N GLY A 74 4.99 -6.15 7.51
CA GLY A 74 5.26 -7.58 7.32
C GLY A 74 4.25 -8.53 7.94
N VAL A 75 4.48 -9.82 7.73
CA VAL A 75 3.64 -10.93 8.19
C VAL A 75 4.28 -11.62 9.39
N GLY A 76 3.53 -11.76 10.48
CA GLY A 76 4.03 -12.38 11.71
C GLY A 76 5.27 -11.67 12.27
N SER A 77 6.35 -12.42 12.49
CA SER A 77 7.62 -11.91 13.05
C SER A 77 8.56 -11.30 12.01
N ARG A 78 8.33 -11.52 10.71
CA ARG A 78 9.16 -10.91 9.65
C ARG A 78 8.67 -9.50 9.39
N LYS A 79 9.52 -8.51 9.62
CA LYS A 79 9.23 -7.09 9.41
C LYS A 79 10.34 -6.46 8.58
N TYR A 80 9.95 -5.57 7.69
CA TYR A 80 10.81 -4.80 6.81
C TYR A 80 10.51 -3.33 7.04
N THR A 81 11.52 -2.48 6.84
CA THR A 81 11.42 -1.04 7.14
C THR A 81 11.85 -0.20 5.96
N CYS A 82 11.20 0.94 5.76
CA CYS A 82 11.59 1.95 4.79
C CYS A 82 11.41 3.36 5.37
N ASP A 83 11.88 4.36 4.62
CA ASP A 83 11.57 5.76 4.91
C ASP A 83 10.06 6.03 4.70
N GLU A 84 9.42 6.62 5.71
CA GLU A 84 7.98 6.86 5.69
C GLU A 84 7.56 7.90 4.66
N GLU A 85 8.34 8.95 4.46
CA GLU A 85 7.99 10.02 3.52
C GLU A 85 7.98 9.48 2.09
N ILE A 86 9.03 8.76 1.70
CA ILE A 86 9.13 8.10 0.39
C ILE A 86 7.95 7.15 0.18
N PHE A 87 7.62 6.34 1.18
CA PHE A 87 6.53 5.38 1.10
C PHE A 87 5.15 6.04 0.94
N VAL A 88 4.84 7.05 1.77
CA VAL A 88 3.56 7.77 1.75
C VAL A 88 3.37 8.53 0.44
N GLN A 89 4.42 9.20 -0.04
CA GLN A 89 4.37 9.91 -1.32
C GLN A 89 4.14 8.96 -2.49
N HIS A 90 4.82 7.81 -2.49
CA HIS A 90 4.63 6.79 -3.51
C HIS A 90 3.19 6.24 -3.49
N TRP A 91 2.68 5.84 -2.32
CA TRP A 91 1.32 5.31 -2.18
C TRP A 91 0.28 6.27 -2.73
N LYS A 92 0.34 7.55 -2.33
CA LYS A 92 -0.58 8.58 -2.82
C LYS A 92 -0.49 8.74 -4.35
N LYS A 93 0.72 8.90 -4.88
CA LYS A 93 0.96 9.08 -6.33
C LYS A 93 0.37 7.91 -7.13
N THR A 94 0.56 6.68 -6.66
CA THR A 94 0.07 5.47 -7.34
C THR A 94 -1.46 5.40 -7.32
N MET A 95 -2.11 5.72 -6.19
CA MET A 95 -3.58 5.79 -6.16
C MET A 95 -4.15 6.87 -7.07
N ASP A 96 -3.57 8.08 -7.06
CA ASP A 96 -4.01 9.20 -7.90
C ASP A 96 -3.88 8.82 -9.39
N ALA A 97 -2.80 8.15 -9.79
CA ALA A 97 -2.60 7.66 -11.14
C ALA A 97 -3.64 6.60 -11.57
N TYR A 98 -3.99 5.66 -10.68
CA TYR A 98 -5.02 4.67 -10.96
C TYR A 98 -6.41 5.31 -11.16
N ILE A 99 -6.78 6.24 -10.28
CA ILE A 99 -8.07 6.96 -10.36
C ILE A 99 -8.16 7.73 -11.67
N SER A 100 -7.10 8.46 -12.02
CA SER A 100 -7.03 9.22 -13.28
C SER A 100 -7.21 8.32 -14.51
N MET A 101 -6.56 7.15 -14.53
CA MET A 101 -6.62 6.24 -15.67
C MET A 101 -7.99 5.54 -15.84
N TYR A 102 -8.66 5.19 -14.73
CA TYR A 102 -9.79 4.25 -14.76
C TYR A 102 -11.13 4.79 -14.22
N HIS A 103 -11.18 5.98 -13.61
CA HIS A 103 -12.38 6.51 -12.97
C HIS A 103 -12.77 7.93 -13.41
N LEU A 104 -11.91 8.64 -14.15
CA LEU A 104 -12.21 9.95 -14.72
C LEU A 104 -12.48 9.92 -16.25
N ASN A 105 -12.54 8.72 -16.83
CA ASN A 105 -12.99 8.45 -18.21
C ASN A 105 -14.31 7.68 -18.19
#